data_AF-A0A2M7XPK4-F1
#
_entry.id   AF-A0A2M7XPK4-F1
#
_cell.length_a   1.000
_cell.length_b   1.000
_cell.length_c   1.000
_cell.angle_alpha   90.00
_cell.angle_beta   90.00
_cell.angle_gamma   90.00
#
_symmetry.space_group_name_H-M   'P 1'
#
loop_
_entity.id
_entity.type
_entity.pdbx_description
1 polymer ?
#
loop_
_entity_poly.entity_id
_entity_poly.type
_entity_poly.pdbx_seq_one_letter_code
_entity_poly.pdbx_strand_id
1 'polypeptide(L)'
;MEHNKKEQEPSGQGATPFAQTYFHGTKTELKVGDLIEVGFNSNYGQKKNAKFIFLTETLDAAIWGAELAFGEGRERIYLVEPTGTIEDDPDLTDKKFPGNPTKSYRSPHPFKVVGEVTIWQGHPTEQVKTMKEHLERLKEQGINSLNE
;
A
#
# COMPACT_ATOMS: atom_id res chain seq x y z
N MET A 1 -8.88 -38.25 -23.71
CA MET A 1 -7.54 -38.59 -23.20
C MET A 1 -7.09 -37.41 -22.36
N GLU A 2 -7.37 -37.46 -21.07
CA GLU A 2 -7.01 -36.42 -20.10
C GLU A 2 -5.55 -36.57 -19.73
N HIS A 3 -4.75 -35.53 -19.99
CA HIS A 3 -3.42 -35.42 -19.39
C HIS A 3 -3.55 -34.79 -18.01
N ASN A 4 -3.55 -35.67 -17.01
CA ASN A 4 -3.50 -35.33 -15.60
C ASN A 4 -2.07 -34.84 -15.27
N LYS A 5 -1.85 -33.51 -15.30
CA LYS A 5 -0.63 -32.90 -14.76
C LYS A 5 -0.73 -32.89 -13.24
N LYS A 6 -0.17 -33.91 -12.59
CA LYS A 6 0.13 -33.85 -11.16
C LYS A 6 1.19 -32.77 -10.95
N GLU A 7 0.81 -31.66 -10.33
CA GLU A 7 1.75 -30.70 -9.75
C GLU A 7 2.56 -31.43 -8.68
N GLN A 8 3.86 -31.56 -8.92
CA GLN A 8 4.79 -32.08 -7.93
C GLN A 8 5.04 -30.99 -6.91
N GLU A 9 4.65 -31.22 -5.66
CA GLU A 9 5.08 -30.39 -4.54
C GLU A 9 6.61 -30.40 -4.46
N PRO A 10 7.28 -29.24 -4.39
CA PRO A 10 8.73 -29.18 -4.32
C PRO A 10 9.18 -29.69 -2.95
N SER A 11 10.02 -30.73 -2.96
CA SER A 11 10.74 -31.23 -1.79
C SER A 11 11.57 -30.10 -1.18
N GLY A 12 11.20 -29.68 0.03
CA GLY A 12 11.78 -28.52 0.71
C GLY A 12 13.23 -28.71 1.14
N GLN A 13 14.19 -28.43 0.24
CA GLN A 13 15.63 -28.34 0.55
C GLN A 13 16.44 -27.58 -0.51
N GLY A 14 15.81 -26.71 -1.31
CA GLY A 14 16.48 -25.83 -2.28
C GLY A 14 16.45 -24.36 -1.87
N ALA A 15 17.42 -23.57 -2.33
CA ALA A 15 17.36 -22.12 -2.18
C ALA A 15 16.12 -21.59 -2.92
N THR A 16 15.24 -20.88 -2.22
CA THR A 16 14.06 -20.23 -2.79
C THR A 16 14.36 -18.76 -3.08
N PRO A 17 13.84 -18.19 -4.18
CA PRO A 17 13.88 -16.75 -4.40
C PRO A 17 13.25 -15.99 -3.23
N PHE A 18 13.72 -14.77 -2.98
CA PHE A 18 13.06 -13.86 -2.05
C PHE A 18 11.69 -13.47 -2.61
N ALA A 19 10.66 -13.44 -1.76
CA ALA A 19 9.32 -13.08 -2.19
C ALA A 19 9.28 -11.61 -2.61
N GLN A 20 8.47 -11.31 -3.64
CA GLN A 20 8.26 -9.93 -4.06
C GLN A 20 7.67 -9.13 -2.89
N THR A 21 8.35 -8.06 -2.53
CA THR A 21 8.01 -7.18 -1.41
C THR A 21 7.70 -5.79 -1.92
N TYR A 22 6.80 -5.09 -1.23
CA TYR A 22 6.34 -3.75 -1.57
C TYR A 22 6.42 -2.81 -0.37
N PHE A 23 6.27 -1.52 -0.61
CA PHE A 23 6.18 -0.52 0.44
C PHE A 23 4.73 -0.22 0.83
N HIS A 24 4.50 -0.06 2.13
CA HIS A 24 3.26 0.44 2.70
C HIS A 24 3.59 1.59 3.66
N GLY A 25 3.36 2.83 3.22
CA GLY A 25 3.49 4.00 4.09
C GLY A 25 2.25 4.19 4.94
N THR A 26 2.38 4.40 6.24
CA THR A 26 1.28 4.52 7.21
C THR A 26 1.69 5.33 8.44
N LYS A 27 0.74 5.59 9.35
CA LYS A 27 1.01 6.11 10.70
C LYS A 27 0.73 5.11 11.82
N THR A 28 0.24 3.94 11.47
CA THR A 28 0.03 2.85 12.41
C THR A 28 1.38 2.28 12.87
N GLU A 29 1.52 2.03 14.17
CA GLU A 29 2.66 1.30 14.69
C GLU A 29 2.44 -0.21 14.54
N LEU A 30 3.26 -0.83 13.70
CA LEU A 30 3.26 -2.25 13.37
C LEU A 30 4.62 -2.88 13.65
N LYS A 31 4.62 -4.20 13.84
CA LYS A 31 5.80 -5.03 14.03
C LYS A 31 5.94 -6.03 12.88
N VAL A 32 7.17 -6.50 12.66
CA VAL A 32 7.42 -7.62 11.76
C VAL A 32 6.60 -8.83 12.20
N GLY A 33 5.88 -9.42 11.26
CA GLY A 33 4.93 -10.51 11.47
C GLY A 33 3.47 -10.08 11.60
N ASP A 34 3.19 -8.80 11.82
CA ASP A 34 1.82 -8.29 11.87
C ASP A 34 1.16 -8.38 10.49
N LEU A 35 -0.17 -8.50 10.49
CA LEU A 35 -1.01 -8.39 9.31
C LEU A 35 -1.68 -7.02 9.26
N ILE A 36 -1.55 -6.35 8.12
CA ILE A 36 -2.32 -5.15 7.77
C ILE A 36 -3.60 -5.63 7.11
N GLU A 37 -4.76 -5.23 7.62
CA GLU A 37 -6.06 -5.66 7.14
C GLU A 37 -6.92 -4.47 6.73
N VAL A 38 -8.02 -4.74 6.04
CA VAL A 38 -8.99 -3.71 5.69
C VAL A 38 -9.68 -3.21 6.98
N GLY A 39 -9.81 -1.89 7.12
CA GLY A 39 -10.52 -1.24 8.24
C GLY A 39 -9.75 -1.17 9.58
N PHE A 40 -8.78 -2.05 9.83
CA PHE A 40 -7.89 -2.02 10.99
C PHE A 40 -6.45 -1.81 10.54
N ASN A 41 -5.68 -0.95 11.24
CA ASN A 41 -4.25 -0.75 11.01
C ASN A 41 -3.85 -0.20 9.61
N SER A 42 -4.80 0.24 8.78
CA SER A 42 -4.54 0.84 7.47
C SER A 42 -4.41 2.37 7.53
N ASN A 43 -3.98 2.98 6.41
CA ASN A 43 -3.82 4.44 6.26
C ASN A 43 -5.08 5.26 6.52
N TYR A 44 -6.25 4.63 6.57
CA TYR A 44 -7.54 5.28 6.67
C TYR A 44 -8.09 5.38 8.10
N GLY A 45 -7.35 4.91 9.11
CA GLY A 45 -7.81 4.85 10.50
C GLY A 45 -9.03 3.92 10.68
N GLN A 46 -9.84 4.13 11.73
CA GLN A 46 -11.10 3.39 11.98
C GLN A 46 -12.23 3.74 10.99
N LYS A 47 -11.92 3.96 9.70
CA LYS A 47 -12.96 3.99 8.65
C LYS A 47 -13.47 2.55 8.49
N LYS A 48 -14.55 2.22 9.19
CA LYS A 48 -15.25 0.91 9.14
C LYS A 48 -15.62 0.42 7.74
N ASN A 49 -15.53 1.27 6.71
CA ASN A 49 -15.92 0.97 5.33
C ASN A 49 -14.75 0.96 4.34
N ALA A 50 -13.48 1.00 4.79
CA ALA A 50 -12.38 0.77 3.86
C ALA A 50 -12.61 -0.57 3.14
N LYS A 51 -12.30 -0.66 1.85
CA LYS A 51 -12.42 -1.89 1.05
C LYS A 51 -11.07 -2.46 0.63
N PHE A 52 -10.04 -1.62 0.68
CA PHE A 52 -8.72 -1.94 0.15
C PHE A 52 -7.61 -1.46 1.08
N ILE A 53 -6.47 -2.12 0.94
CA ILE A 53 -5.17 -1.78 1.52
C ILE A 53 -4.25 -1.44 0.36
N PHE A 54 -3.36 -0.48 0.55
CA PHE A 54 -2.54 0.09 -0.52
C PHE A 54 -1.08 -0.26 -0.34
N LEU A 55 -0.38 -0.47 -1.45
CA LEU A 55 1.05 -0.75 -1.49
C LEU A 55 1.65 -0.19 -2.79
N THR A 56 2.97 -0.10 -2.84
CA THR A 56 3.67 0.41 -4.03
C THR A 56 5.06 -0.17 -4.20
N GLU A 57 5.58 -0.21 -5.43
CA GLU A 57 6.98 -0.50 -5.71
C GLU A 57 7.90 0.72 -5.58
N THR A 58 7.35 1.94 -5.43
CA THR A 58 8.16 3.17 -5.38
C THR A 58 8.20 3.76 -3.99
N LEU A 59 9.40 4.13 -3.52
CA LEU A 59 9.58 4.74 -2.21
C LEU A 59 8.86 6.10 -2.11
N ASP A 60 8.86 6.90 -3.17
CA ASP A 60 8.20 8.21 -3.22
C ASP A 60 6.69 8.12 -2.95
N ALA A 61 6.00 7.18 -3.61
CA ALA A 61 4.58 6.95 -3.36
C ALA A 61 4.32 6.41 -1.94
N ALA A 62 5.24 5.63 -1.37
CA ALA A 62 5.13 5.17 0.01
C ALA A 62 5.31 6.32 1.02
N ILE A 63 6.23 7.24 0.76
CA ILE A 63 6.42 8.45 1.55
C ILE A 63 5.12 9.27 1.56
N TRP A 64 4.51 9.51 0.40
CA TRP A 64 3.19 10.14 0.32
C TRP A 64 2.12 9.38 1.11
N GLY A 65 2.11 8.05 1.01
CA GLY A 65 1.21 7.19 1.79
C GLY A 65 1.33 7.41 3.29
N ALA A 66 2.56 7.54 3.81
CA ALA A 66 2.80 7.79 5.23
C ALA A 66 2.44 9.22 5.66
N GLU A 67 2.83 10.23 4.89
CA GLU A 67 2.62 11.66 5.19
C GLU A 67 1.14 12.08 5.13
N LEU A 68 0.39 11.46 4.22
CA LEU A 68 -1.04 11.69 4.01
C LEU A 68 -1.93 10.75 4.82
N ALA A 69 -1.36 9.72 5.47
CA ALA A 69 -2.13 8.82 6.31
C ALA A 69 -2.86 9.56 7.43
N PHE A 70 -4.05 9.06 7.75
CA PHE A 70 -4.87 9.57 8.84
C PHE A 70 -4.25 9.21 10.21
N GLY A 71 -4.52 10.05 11.20
CA GLY A 71 -4.04 9.88 12.58
C GLY A 71 -2.84 10.77 12.93
N GLU A 72 -2.54 10.78 14.23
CA GLU A 72 -1.48 11.59 14.85
C GLU A 72 -0.20 10.78 15.13
N GLY A 73 -0.18 9.50 14.73
CA GLY A 73 1.00 8.67 14.82
C GLY A 73 2.15 9.17 13.95
N ARG A 74 3.37 8.73 14.28
CA ARG A 74 4.56 8.98 13.46
C ARG A 74 4.41 8.33 12.08
N GLU A 75 4.84 9.01 11.03
CA GLU A 75 4.95 8.45 9.69
C GLU A 75 5.95 7.30 9.64
N ARG A 76 5.54 6.18 9.03
CA ARG A 76 6.31 4.94 8.92
C ARG A 76 6.14 4.33 7.53
N ILE A 77 7.15 3.59 7.08
CA ILE A 77 7.11 2.87 5.81
C ILE A 77 7.49 1.42 6.09
N TYR A 78 6.57 0.50 5.84
CA TYR A 78 6.77 -0.93 6.05
C TYR A 78 7.06 -1.64 4.73
N LEU A 79 7.93 -2.65 4.80
CA LEU A 79 8.10 -3.65 3.76
C LEU A 79 7.04 -4.72 3.97
N VAL A 80 6.24 -4.99 2.94
CA VAL A 80 5.09 -5.89 3.04
C VAL A 80 5.02 -6.90 1.91
N GLU A 81 4.56 -8.10 2.24
CA GLU A 81 4.23 -9.17 1.29
C GLU A 81 2.71 -9.30 1.19
N PRO A 82 2.12 -9.21 -0.01
CA PRO A 82 0.69 -9.42 -0.18
C PRO A 82 0.33 -10.90 0.00
N THR A 83 -0.76 -11.17 0.72
CA THR A 83 -1.25 -12.55 0.92
C THR A 83 -2.21 -13.01 -0.18
N GLY A 84 -2.57 -12.11 -1.09
CA GLY A 84 -3.47 -12.37 -2.22
C GLY A 84 -3.20 -11.44 -3.40
N THR A 85 -4.13 -11.39 -4.34
CA THR A 85 -3.97 -10.60 -5.57
C THR A 85 -3.95 -9.11 -5.29
N ILE A 86 -3.15 -8.38 -6.06
CA ILE A 86 -3.10 -6.92 -6.08
C ILE A 86 -3.57 -6.44 -7.46
N GLU A 87 -4.15 -5.25 -7.53
CA GLU A 87 -4.54 -4.59 -8.77
C GLU A 87 -4.07 -3.14 -8.77
N ASP A 88 -3.93 -2.53 -9.95
CA ASP A 88 -3.57 -1.12 -10.09
C ASP A 88 -4.54 -0.22 -9.31
N ASP A 89 -3.98 0.78 -8.60
CA ASP A 89 -4.79 1.79 -7.93
C ASP A 89 -5.47 2.68 -8.97
N PRO A 90 -6.82 2.68 -9.06
CA PRO A 90 -7.52 3.47 -10.06
C PRO A 90 -7.46 4.96 -9.80
N ASP A 91 -7.05 5.45 -8.62
CA ASP A 91 -6.85 6.89 -8.39
C ASP A 91 -5.51 7.38 -8.95
N LEU A 92 -4.56 6.47 -9.18
CA LEU A 92 -3.18 6.79 -9.59
C LEU A 92 -2.80 6.25 -10.97
N THR A 93 -3.66 5.43 -11.57
CA THR A 93 -3.45 4.80 -12.89
C THR A 93 -4.32 5.45 -13.96
N ASP A 94 -3.72 5.75 -15.12
CA ASP A 94 -4.40 6.35 -16.28
C ASP A 94 -5.19 7.63 -15.95
N LYS A 95 -4.68 8.44 -15.02
CA LYS A 95 -5.24 9.75 -14.67
C LYS A 95 -4.51 10.88 -15.35
N LYS A 96 -3.43 11.34 -14.73
CA LYS A 96 -2.61 12.45 -15.23
C LYS A 96 -1.63 11.99 -16.31
N PHE A 97 -1.17 10.74 -16.19
CA PHE A 97 -0.19 10.11 -17.07
C PHE A 97 -0.69 8.73 -17.47
N PRO A 98 -0.32 8.23 -18.67
CA PRO A 98 -0.69 6.89 -19.11
C PRO A 98 -0.01 5.81 -18.25
N GLY A 99 -0.75 4.73 -17.97
CA GLY A 99 -0.34 3.61 -17.14
C GLY A 99 -0.24 3.94 -15.66
N ASN A 100 0.53 3.12 -14.94
CA ASN A 100 0.78 3.22 -13.51
C ASN A 100 2.24 3.63 -13.23
N PRO A 101 2.62 4.91 -13.38
CA PRO A 101 3.99 5.37 -13.23
C PRO A 101 4.50 5.31 -11.78
N THR A 102 3.59 5.45 -10.80
CA THR A 102 3.93 5.35 -9.36
C THR A 102 4.00 3.91 -8.88
N LYS A 103 3.60 2.93 -9.72
CA LYS A 103 3.51 1.52 -9.36
C LYS A 103 2.70 1.33 -8.08
N SER A 104 1.56 2.02 -8.01
CA SER A 104 0.66 1.99 -6.87
C SER A 104 -0.44 0.97 -7.09
N TYR A 105 -0.69 0.15 -6.08
CA TYR A 105 -1.64 -0.95 -6.14
C TYR A 105 -2.53 -0.95 -4.91
N ARG A 106 -3.63 -1.70 -5.02
CA ARG A 106 -4.57 -1.96 -3.94
C ARG A 106 -4.94 -3.43 -3.86
N SER A 107 -5.38 -3.88 -2.69
CA SER A 107 -5.88 -5.24 -2.47
C SER A 107 -6.90 -5.30 -1.33
N PRO A 108 -7.92 -6.17 -1.41
CA PRO A 108 -8.77 -6.49 -0.26
C PRO A 108 -8.10 -7.51 0.68
N HIS A 109 -7.01 -8.16 0.26
CA HIS A 109 -6.33 -9.19 1.03
C HIS A 109 -5.28 -8.58 1.98
N PRO A 110 -5.05 -9.20 3.16
CA PRO A 110 -4.08 -8.69 4.12
C PRO A 110 -2.65 -8.64 3.57
N PHE A 111 -1.82 -7.78 4.14
CA PHE A 111 -0.38 -7.75 3.88
C PHE A 111 0.41 -8.12 5.12
N LYS A 112 1.42 -8.97 4.98
CA LYS A 112 2.31 -9.33 6.06
C LYS A 112 3.48 -8.35 6.13
N VAL A 113 3.71 -7.76 7.30
CA VAL A 113 4.88 -6.92 7.54
C VAL A 113 6.12 -7.79 7.67
N VAL A 114 7.12 -7.53 6.83
CA VAL A 114 8.41 -8.25 6.82
C VAL A 114 9.60 -7.37 7.17
N GLY A 115 9.40 -6.05 7.26
CA GLY A 115 10.42 -5.09 7.69
C GLY A 115 9.89 -3.66 7.77
N GLU A 116 10.74 -2.73 8.20
CA GLU A 116 10.46 -1.29 8.25
C GLU A 116 11.64 -0.54 7.60
N VAL A 117 11.33 0.43 6.75
CA VAL A 117 12.30 1.37 6.20
C VAL A 117 12.45 2.52 7.19
N THR A 118 13.61 2.57 7.86
CA THR A 118 13.85 3.53 8.95
C THR A 118 14.58 4.80 8.50
N ILE A 119 15.22 4.77 7.34
CA ILE A 119 15.99 5.90 6.78
C ILE A 119 15.35 6.27 5.45
N TRP A 120 14.62 7.39 5.45
CA TRP A 120 14.04 8.00 4.26
C TRP A 120 13.87 9.50 4.50
N GLN A 121 13.84 10.25 3.41
CA GLN A 121 13.67 11.71 3.45
C GLN A 121 12.24 12.02 3.04
N GLY A 122 11.47 12.62 3.96
CA GLY A 122 10.14 13.12 3.66
C GLY A 122 10.17 14.34 2.73
N HIS A 123 8.99 14.65 2.18
CA HIS A 123 8.79 15.85 1.38
C HIS A 123 8.90 17.12 2.24
N PRO A 124 9.22 18.28 1.62
CA PRO A 124 9.10 19.56 2.29
C PRO A 124 7.71 19.77 2.91
N THR A 125 7.64 20.27 4.14
CA THR A 125 6.39 20.45 4.89
C THR A 125 5.35 21.26 4.12
N GLU A 126 5.78 22.31 3.41
CA GLU A 126 4.88 23.13 2.58
C GLU A 126 4.28 22.36 1.41
N GLN A 127 5.02 21.40 0.84
CA GLN A 127 4.53 20.53 -0.23
C GLN A 127 3.45 19.58 0.31
N VAL A 128 3.69 18.97 1.46
CA VAL A 128 2.71 18.08 2.13
C VAL A 128 1.45 18.85 2.51
N LYS A 129 1.60 20.06 3.07
CA LYS A 129 0.49 20.94 3.41
C LYS A 129 -0.34 21.31 2.19
N THR A 130 0.31 21.74 1.11
CA THR A 130 -0.36 22.09 -0.15
C THR A 130 -1.15 20.90 -0.71
N MET A 131 -0.59 19.69 -0.63
CA MET A 131 -1.28 18.48 -1.08
C MET A 131 -2.51 18.16 -0.22
N LYS A 132 -2.39 18.24 1.12
CA LYS A 132 -3.53 18.04 2.03
C LYS A 132 -4.67 19.02 1.76
N GLU A 133 -4.36 20.30 1.61
CA GLU A 133 -5.34 21.33 1.26
C GLU A 133 -6.00 21.07 -0.11
N HIS A 134 -5.22 20.57 -1.08
CA HIS A 134 -5.77 20.22 -2.39
C HIS A 134 -6.76 19.06 -2.31
N LEU A 135 -6.42 18.00 -1.56
CA LEU A 135 -7.30 16.85 -1.34
C LEU A 135 -8.60 17.25 -0.62
N GLU A 136 -8.52 18.16 0.36
CA GLU A 136 -9.70 18.72 1.03
C GLU A 136 -10.61 19.48 0.07
N ARG A 137 -10.05 20.35 -0.78
CA ARG A 137 -10.84 21.08 -1.80
C ARG A 137 -11.52 20.15 -2.81
N LEU A 138 -10.85 19.09 -3.25
CA LEU A 138 -11.46 18.10 -4.15
C LEU A 138 -12.68 17.43 -3.49
N LYS A 139 -12.56 17.09 -2.21
CA LYS A 139 -13.66 16.52 -1.43
C LYS A 139 -14.84 17.49 -1.28
N GLU A 140 -14.58 18.78 -1.03
CA GLU A 140 -15.62 19.82 -0.98
C GLU A 140 -16.34 20.01 -2.32
N GLN A 141 -15.66 19.74 -3.43
CA GLN A 141 -16.22 19.76 -4.79
C GLN A 141 -16.98 18.46 -5.15
N GLY A 142 -17.05 17.49 -4.24
CA GLY A 142 -17.69 16.19 -4.49
C GLY A 142 -16.87 15.23 -5.35
N ILE A 143 -15.59 15.53 -5.58
CA ILE A 143 -14.65 14.64 -6.25
C ILE A 143 -14.08 13.69 -5.20
N ASN A 144 -14.64 12.48 -5.14
CA ASN A 144 -14.23 11.45 -4.19
C ASN A 144 -13.28 10.44 -4.84
N SER A 145 -12.53 9.75 -3.99
CA SER A 145 -11.66 8.64 -4.38
C SER A 145 -12.48 7.48 -4.97
N LEU A 146 -11.93 6.83 -6.00
CA LEU A 146 -12.49 5.60 -6.59
C LEU A 146 -12.27 4.36 -5.71
N ASN A 147 -11.63 4.55 -4.56
CA ASN A 147 -11.34 3.52 -3.58
C ASN A 147 -12.32 3.48 -2.40
N GLU A 148 -13.29 4.42 -2.31
CA GLU A 148 -14.33 4.43 -1.28
C GLU A 148 -15.46 3.40 -1.51
#